data_AF-A0A8B9KHK4-F1
#
_entry.id   AF-A0A8B9KHK4-F1
#
_cell.length_a   1.000
_cell.length_b   1.000
_cell.length_c   1.000
_cell.angle_alpha   90.00
_cell.angle_beta   90.00
_cell.angle_gamma   90.00
#
_symmetry.space_group_name_H-M   'P 1'
#
loop_
_entity.id
_entity.type
_entity.pdbx_description
1 polymer ?
#
loop_
_entity_poly.entity_id
_entity_poly.type
_entity_poly.pdbx_seq_one_letter_code
_entity_poly.pdbx_strand_id
1 'polypeptide(L)'
;MTSGGQLPCKHIIHVIGRNSAAAINNVVYSVLKLCDENKFSSVAFPALGTGQGGISPSVVADAMIDAVVEFVKKKKAQHLQSVKFLIFQGSMVSDFHQSMLRRQQEVKDGHTWLNRKFDAMTNYFAGGNPEASINEDFVMVGEEFEPAVFQLCGESQWDLRDAKELINGFLEREHTSLNLQDSAINHFSREDVEVLNSLQRDLTVSIHLNKSGPERFITVEGLSKDVLKAERTIQDMIRKVDKNEARKRDAFIVGSMVEWQYLDNKENKLKAFDYLTNYDLEEAFRQKLPRIRIKINNEMCDVDIAGKNATGKSGQIELKRVDRKEQTSEPLPSHWEDMTGSFVKRVQIQSGSQEYTDVEKEFRRTGLNNNILKIERVQNSTLWKNYMIQRSHLDDKNKHNNNERKLFHGTGADNIDKIDKHGFNRSYAGMHGAMYGNGVYFAVDPVYSAQGYAKPDQLGHKRMYLARVLVGDYTAGKSGLISPPAKSSGATDLYDSVTDNQQNPTMFVIFHDVQAYPEYLVIFQ
;
A
#
# COMPACT_ATOMS: atom_id res chain seq x y z
N MET A 1 -33.35 -28.13 -15.73
CA MET A 1 -34.03 -26.84 -15.45
C MET A 1 -35.37 -27.15 -14.80
N THR A 2 -35.75 -26.44 -13.74
CA THR A 2 -37.03 -26.61 -13.02
C THR A 2 -37.77 -25.27 -12.93
N SER A 3 -39.02 -25.27 -12.47
CA SER A 3 -39.75 -24.02 -12.18
C SER A 3 -39.11 -23.28 -11.00
N GLY A 4 -39.36 -21.96 -10.91
CA GLY A 4 -38.87 -21.10 -9.82
C GLY A 4 -39.57 -21.27 -8.47
N GLY A 5 -40.73 -21.95 -8.43
CA GLY A 5 -41.53 -22.09 -7.21
C GLY A 5 -41.94 -20.73 -6.64
N GLN A 6 -41.59 -20.48 -5.38
CA GLN A 6 -41.85 -19.21 -4.67
C GLN A 6 -40.72 -18.18 -4.83
N LEU A 7 -39.62 -18.50 -5.51
CA LEU A 7 -38.52 -17.57 -5.73
C LEU A 7 -38.90 -16.53 -6.80
N PRO A 8 -38.34 -15.30 -6.76
CA PRO A 8 -38.59 -14.26 -7.75
C PRO A 8 -37.87 -14.52 -9.08
N CYS A 9 -38.01 -15.73 -9.63
CA CYS A 9 -37.47 -16.14 -10.93
C CYS A 9 -38.43 -17.11 -11.63
N LYS A 10 -38.35 -17.21 -12.97
CA LYS A 10 -39.22 -18.11 -13.75
C LYS A 10 -38.76 -19.57 -13.69
N HIS A 11 -37.44 -19.77 -13.75
CA HIS A 11 -36.81 -21.09 -13.82
C HIS A 11 -35.53 -21.12 -13.00
N ILE A 12 -35.18 -22.32 -12.51
CA ILE A 12 -33.90 -22.62 -11.85
C ILE A 12 -33.11 -23.57 -12.74
N ILE A 13 -31.87 -23.20 -13.04
CA ILE A 13 -30.93 -24.01 -13.81
C ILE A 13 -29.97 -24.66 -12.81
N HIS A 14 -30.05 -25.99 -12.71
CA HIS A 14 -29.20 -26.78 -11.82
C HIS A 14 -27.87 -27.06 -12.50
N VAL A 15 -26.79 -26.67 -11.84
CA VAL A 15 -25.41 -26.89 -12.31
C VAL A 15 -24.63 -27.65 -11.26
N ILE A 16 -23.74 -28.56 -11.70
CA ILE A 16 -22.84 -29.28 -10.81
C ILE A 16 -21.68 -28.36 -10.45
N GLY A 17 -21.36 -28.25 -9.16
CA GLY A 17 -20.23 -27.47 -8.66
C GLY A 17 -18.90 -27.90 -9.29
N ARG A 18 -18.04 -26.92 -9.61
CA ARG A 18 -16.74 -27.13 -10.24
C ARG A 18 -15.63 -26.46 -9.44
N ASN A 19 -14.42 -27.01 -9.52
CA ASN A 19 -13.23 -26.59 -8.76
C ASN A 19 -12.06 -26.18 -9.67
N SER A 20 -12.31 -25.88 -10.95
CA SER A 20 -11.30 -25.28 -11.84
C SER A 20 -11.90 -24.14 -12.67
N ALA A 21 -11.07 -23.13 -12.97
CA ALA A 21 -11.46 -21.96 -13.76
C ALA A 21 -12.03 -22.35 -15.13
N ALA A 22 -11.37 -23.27 -15.85
CA ALA A 22 -11.82 -23.76 -17.14
C ALA A 22 -13.18 -24.47 -17.06
N ALA A 23 -13.44 -25.25 -16.00
CA ALA A 23 -14.73 -25.91 -15.82
C ALA A 23 -15.85 -24.92 -15.46
N ILE A 24 -15.55 -23.89 -14.67
CA ILE A 24 -16.50 -22.81 -14.33
C ILE A 24 -16.86 -22.01 -15.57
N ASN A 25 -15.86 -21.61 -16.37
CA ASN A 25 -16.07 -20.90 -17.62
C ASN A 25 -17.02 -21.69 -18.55
N ASN A 26 -16.71 -22.97 -18.78
CA ASN A 26 -17.53 -23.85 -19.62
C ASN A 26 -18.98 -24.00 -19.11
N VAL A 27 -19.17 -24.12 -17.79
CA VAL A 27 -20.51 -24.19 -17.19
C VAL A 27 -21.27 -22.88 -17.38
N VAL A 28 -20.66 -21.73 -17.10
CA VAL A 28 -21.31 -20.42 -17.31
C VAL A 28 -21.68 -20.23 -18.77
N TYR A 29 -20.77 -20.52 -19.71
CA TYR A 29 -21.02 -20.43 -21.14
C TYR A 29 -22.20 -21.31 -21.57
N SER A 30 -22.26 -22.55 -21.08
CA SER A 30 -23.36 -23.48 -21.38
C SER A 30 -24.71 -22.99 -20.86
N VAL A 31 -24.74 -22.38 -19.68
CA VAL A 31 -25.95 -21.77 -19.12
C VAL A 31 -26.41 -20.57 -19.94
N LEU A 32 -25.49 -19.69 -20.35
CA LEU A 32 -25.81 -18.55 -21.22
C LEU A 32 -26.45 -19.00 -22.53
N LYS A 33 -25.88 -20.03 -23.16
CA LYS A 33 -26.42 -20.65 -24.37
C LYS A 33 -27.82 -21.23 -24.14
N LEU A 34 -28.01 -21.99 -23.07
CA LEU A 34 -29.31 -22.57 -22.72
C LEU A 34 -30.37 -21.49 -22.49
N CYS A 35 -30.01 -20.40 -21.81
CA CYS A 35 -30.92 -19.27 -21.57
C CYS A 35 -31.36 -18.60 -22.86
N ASP A 36 -30.44 -18.40 -23.81
CA ASP A 36 -30.74 -17.77 -25.10
C ASP A 36 -31.62 -18.66 -25.98
N GLU A 37 -31.34 -19.97 -26.04
CA GLU A 37 -32.14 -20.97 -26.78
C GLU A 37 -33.58 -21.07 -26.23
N ASN A 38 -33.76 -20.88 -24.92
CA ASN A 38 -35.07 -20.85 -24.26
C ASN A 38 -35.71 -19.44 -24.25
N LYS A 39 -35.14 -18.48 -24.99
CA LYS A 39 -35.63 -17.11 -25.14
C LYS A 39 -35.78 -16.34 -23.82
N PHE A 40 -34.93 -16.62 -22.84
CA PHE A 40 -34.92 -15.86 -21.59
C PHE A 40 -34.17 -14.54 -21.74
N SER A 41 -34.72 -13.47 -21.20
CA SER A 41 -34.13 -12.13 -21.27
C SER A 41 -33.08 -11.85 -20.19
N SER A 42 -33.04 -12.64 -19.12
CA SER A 42 -32.06 -12.46 -18.05
C SER A 42 -31.69 -13.77 -17.35
N VAL A 43 -30.48 -13.80 -16.79
CA VAL A 43 -29.98 -14.90 -15.95
C VAL A 43 -29.15 -14.33 -14.80
N ALA A 44 -29.19 -15.01 -13.65
CA ALA A 44 -28.38 -14.67 -12.49
C ALA A 44 -27.54 -15.87 -12.06
N PHE A 45 -26.25 -15.65 -11.80
CA PHE A 45 -25.30 -16.65 -11.34
C PHE A 45 -24.82 -16.31 -9.93
N PRO A 46 -24.66 -17.27 -9.01
CA PRO A 46 -23.83 -17.07 -7.83
C PRO A 46 -22.34 -17.08 -8.22
N ALA A 47 -21.44 -16.69 -7.31
CA ALA A 47 -19.99 -16.88 -7.48
C ALA A 47 -19.66 -18.39 -7.47
N LEU A 48 -19.68 -19.02 -8.64
CA LEU A 48 -19.55 -20.47 -8.77
C LEU A 48 -18.12 -20.92 -8.47
N GLY A 49 -17.92 -21.67 -7.38
CA GLY A 49 -16.63 -22.29 -7.04
C GLY A 49 -15.83 -21.58 -5.95
N THR A 50 -16.29 -20.43 -5.42
CA THR A 50 -15.60 -19.68 -4.35
C THR A 50 -15.82 -20.23 -2.94
N GLY A 51 -16.83 -21.10 -2.74
CA GLY A 51 -17.12 -21.78 -1.48
C GLY A 51 -16.34 -23.09 -1.32
N GLN A 52 -17.03 -24.23 -1.22
CA GLN A 52 -16.40 -25.56 -1.13
C GLN A 52 -15.51 -25.93 -2.33
N GLY A 53 -15.57 -25.18 -3.43
CA GLY A 53 -14.66 -25.35 -4.58
C GLY A 53 -13.25 -24.83 -4.34
N GLY A 54 -13.04 -23.98 -3.32
CA GLY A 54 -11.72 -23.52 -2.89
C GLY A 54 -10.97 -22.60 -3.86
N ILE A 55 -11.63 -22.09 -4.90
CA ILE A 55 -11.00 -21.22 -5.90
C ILE A 55 -11.10 -19.76 -5.43
N SER A 56 -10.03 -18.99 -5.64
CA SER A 56 -10.03 -17.57 -5.28
C SER A 56 -11.13 -16.79 -6.03
N PRO A 57 -11.78 -15.82 -5.37
CA PRO A 57 -12.83 -15.00 -5.97
C PRO A 57 -12.44 -14.31 -7.27
N SER A 58 -11.20 -13.80 -7.38
CA SER A 58 -10.67 -13.19 -8.60
C SER A 58 -10.60 -14.17 -9.78
N VAL A 59 -10.11 -15.39 -9.55
CA VAL A 59 -10.04 -16.43 -10.60
C VAL A 59 -11.45 -16.87 -11.04
N VAL A 60 -12.39 -16.97 -10.09
CA VAL A 60 -13.79 -17.26 -10.41
C VAL A 60 -14.42 -16.11 -11.19
N ALA A 61 -14.20 -14.86 -10.77
CA ALA A 61 -14.68 -13.67 -11.47
C ALA A 61 -14.20 -13.65 -12.92
N ASP A 62 -12.90 -13.82 -13.14
CA ASP A 62 -12.30 -13.86 -14.47
C ASP A 62 -12.89 -15.00 -15.31
N ALA A 63 -12.96 -16.23 -14.78
CA ALA A 63 -13.52 -17.37 -15.50
C ALA A 63 -15.00 -17.16 -15.90
N MET A 64 -15.81 -16.63 -15.00
CA MET A 64 -17.24 -16.39 -15.24
C MET A 64 -17.48 -15.24 -16.22
N ILE A 65 -16.67 -14.16 -16.15
CA ILE A 65 -16.82 -12.99 -17.02
C ILE A 65 -16.21 -13.29 -18.40
N ASP A 66 -15.13 -14.06 -18.50
CA ASP A 66 -14.60 -14.58 -19.77
C ASP A 66 -15.66 -15.37 -20.54
N ALA A 67 -16.42 -16.22 -19.85
CA ALA A 67 -17.50 -16.97 -20.47
C ALA A 67 -18.59 -16.05 -21.05
N VAL A 68 -18.90 -14.95 -20.36
CA VAL A 68 -19.84 -13.93 -20.87
C VAL A 68 -19.24 -13.21 -22.09
N VAL A 69 -17.98 -12.79 -22.02
CA VAL A 69 -17.29 -12.13 -23.14
C VAL A 69 -17.23 -13.04 -24.35
N GLU A 70 -16.88 -14.31 -24.17
CA GLU A 70 -16.84 -15.31 -25.24
C GLU A 70 -18.22 -15.53 -25.86
N PHE A 71 -19.25 -15.65 -25.03
CA PHE A 71 -20.64 -15.81 -25.47
C PHE A 71 -21.10 -14.62 -26.33
N VAL A 72 -20.75 -13.39 -25.92
CA VAL A 72 -21.05 -12.17 -26.67
C VAL A 72 -20.23 -12.08 -27.96
N LYS A 73 -18.92 -12.36 -27.91
CA LYS A 73 -18.01 -12.31 -29.08
C LYS A 73 -18.44 -13.26 -30.19
N LYS A 74 -19.01 -14.43 -29.85
CA LYS A 74 -19.49 -15.42 -30.82
C LYS A 74 -20.78 -14.99 -31.57
N LYS A 75 -21.31 -13.77 -31.31
CA LYS A 75 -22.45 -13.13 -32.02
C LYS A 75 -23.72 -14.01 -32.16
N LYS A 76 -23.98 -14.89 -31.20
CA LYS A 76 -25.13 -15.81 -31.22
C LYS A 76 -26.26 -15.44 -30.26
N ALA A 77 -26.07 -14.47 -29.37
CA ALA A 77 -27.09 -14.06 -28.40
C ALA A 77 -28.21 -13.25 -29.09
N GLN A 78 -29.42 -13.78 -29.14
CA GLN A 78 -30.58 -13.08 -29.73
C GLN A 78 -31.61 -12.61 -28.70
N HIS A 79 -31.66 -13.27 -27.53
CA HIS A 79 -32.73 -13.12 -26.57
C HIS A 79 -32.23 -12.74 -25.17
N LEU A 80 -31.04 -13.19 -24.77
CA LEU A 80 -30.46 -12.90 -23.46
C LEU A 80 -29.86 -11.48 -23.41
N GLN A 81 -30.42 -10.63 -22.56
CA GLN A 81 -30.07 -9.20 -22.49
C GLN A 81 -29.34 -8.80 -21.21
N SER A 82 -29.53 -9.54 -20.12
CA SER A 82 -28.97 -9.20 -18.81
C SER A 82 -28.38 -10.43 -18.14
N VAL A 83 -27.10 -10.35 -17.80
CA VAL A 83 -26.41 -11.32 -16.93
C VAL A 83 -26.11 -10.64 -15.60
N LYS A 84 -26.50 -11.26 -14.49
CA LYS A 84 -26.24 -10.76 -13.14
C LYS A 84 -25.37 -11.76 -12.38
N PHE A 85 -24.34 -11.27 -11.69
CA PHE A 85 -23.60 -12.07 -10.72
C PHE A 85 -24.05 -11.66 -9.32
N LEU A 86 -24.59 -12.62 -8.57
CA LEU A 86 -25.07 -12.44 -7.21
C LEU A 86 -23.93 -12.79 -6.26
N ILE A 87 -23.34 -11.75 -5.68
CA ILE A 87 -22.20 -11.87 -4.78
C ILE A 87 -22.70 -11.75 -3.33
N PHE A 88 -22.51 -12.81 -2.54
CA PHE A 88 -22.97 -12.86 -1.16
C PHE A 88 -21.98 -12.22 -0.18
N GLN A 89 -20.66 -12.35 -0.42
CA GLN A 89 -19.61 -11.76 0.43
C GLN A 89 -19.12 -10.44 -0.17
N GLY A 90 -19.20 -9.35 0.59
CA GLY A 90 -18.84 -8.01 0.13
C GLY A 90 -17.39 -7.88 -0.39
N SER A 91 -16.45 -8.63 0.17
CA SER A 91 -15.06 -8.67 -0.29
C SER A 91 -14.93 -9.09 -1.76
N MET A 92 -15.74 -10.06 -2.20
CA MET A 92 -15.73 -10.58 -3.58
C MET A 92 -16.36 -9.63 -4.60
N VAL A 93 -17.06 -8.58 -4.16
CA VAL A 93 -17.69 -7.62 -5.07
C VAL A 93 -16.62 -6.86 -5.84
N SER A 94 -15.50 -6.55 -5.19
CA SER A 94 -14.37 -5.87 -5.81
C SER A 94 -13.73 -6.69 -6.94
N ASP A 95 -13.54 -7.99 -6.72
CA ASP A 95 -13.00 -8.93 -7.72
C ASP A 95 -13.88 -9.01 -8.98
N PHE A 96 -15.19 -9.20 -8.82
CA PHE A 96 -16.13 -9.26 -9.93
C PHE A 96 -16.26 -7.90 -10.64
N HIS A 97 -16.27 -6.80 -9.89
CA HIS A 97 -16.35 -5.46 -10.45
C HIS A 97 -15.10 -5.11 -11.28
N GLN A 98 -13.90 -5.41 -10.76
CA GLN A 98 -12.64 -5.13 -11.45
C GLN A 98 -12.47 -6.03 -12.68
N SER A 99 -12.86 -7.30 -12.60
CA SER A 99 -12.86 -8.21 -13.74
C SER A 99 -13.80 -7.75 -14.86
N MET A 100 -14.96 -7.18 -14.52
CA MET A 100 -15.87 -6.54 -15.48
C MET A 100 -15.26 -5.29 -16.12
N LEU A 101 -14.66 -4.40 -15.34
CA LEU A 101 -14.05 -3.17 -15.84
C LEU A 101 -12.88 -3.45 -16.80
N ARG A 102 -12.03 -4.44 -16.48
CA ARG A 102 -10.92 -4.89 -17.34
C ARG A 102 -11.41 -5.28 -18.73
N ARG A 103 -12.43 -6.13 -18.79
CA ARG A 103 -12.99 -6.65 -20.05
C ARG A 103 -13.86 -5.61 -20.78
N GLN A 104 -14.38 -4.60 -20.08
CA GLN A 104 -15.04 -3.46 -20.71
C GLN A 104 -14.06 -2.57 -21.50
N GLN A 105 -12.79 -2.50 -21.07
CA GLN A 105 -11.74 -1.77 -21.79
C GLN A 105 -11.21 -2.58 -22.98
N GLU A 106 -11.00 -3.90 -22.82
CA GLU A 106 -10.55 -4.79 -23.91
C GLU A 106 -11.54 -4.92 -25.08
N VAL A 107 -12.84 -4.72 -24.83
CA VAL A 107 -13.87 -4.75 -25.88
C VAL A 107 -13.91 -3.43 -26.69
N LYS A 108 -13.28 -2.34 -26.23
CA LYS A 108 -13.24 -1.06 -26.95
C LYS A 108 -12.24 -1.05 -28.13
N ASP A 109 -11.26 -1.95 -28.14
CA ASP A 109 -10.26 -2.06 -29.21
C ASP A 109 -10.66 -3.02 -30.34
N GLY A 110 -11.90 -3.57 -30.31
CA GLY A 110 -12.44 -4.47 -31.34
C GLY A 110 -13.84 -4.06 -31.82
N HIS A 111 -13.90 -3.22 -32.86
CA HIS A 111 -15.06 -2.89 -33.68
C HIS A 111 -16.38 -2.43 -32.98
N THR A 112 -16.56 -1.10 -33.04
CA THR A 112 -17.79 -0.30 -33.24
C THR A 112 -19.12 -1.06 -33.36
N TRP A 113 -19.84 -1.28 -32.24
CA TRP A 113 -21.33 -1.28 -32.17
C TRP A 113 -21.94 -1.40 -30.74
N LEU A 114 -21.15 -1.63 -29.67
CA LEU A 114 -21.69 -1.90 -28.31
C LEU A 114 -21.84 -0.69 -27.37
N ASN A 115 -21.90 0.53 -27.90
CA ASN A 115 -21.84 1.78 -27.12
C ASN A 115 -23.14 2.21 -26.41
N ARG A 116 -23.99 1.29 -25.89
CA ARG A 116 -25.24 1.75 -25.25
C ARG A 116 -25.85 0.97 -24.08
N LYS A 117 -25.19 -0.04 -23.49
CA LYS A 117 -25.82 -0.84 -22.41
C LYS A 117 -24.95 -1.17 -21.19
N PHE A 118 -23.95 -0.35 -20.86
CA PHE A 118 -23.20 -0.48 -19.59
C PHE A 118 -23.28 0.76 -18.67
N ASP A 119 -24.13 1.75 -18.99
CA ASP A 119 -24.15 3.07 -18.32
C ASP A 119 -25.03 3.18 -17.06
N ALA A 120 -25.46 2.08 -16.44
CA ALA A 120 -26.39 2.14 -15.30
C ALA A 120 -25.83 1.54 -14.00
N MET A 121 -24.61 1.93 -13.60
CA MET A 121 -24.15 1.79 -12.20
C MET A 121 -23.01 2.76 -11.82
N THR A 122 -22.85 3.89 -12.51
CA THR A 122 -21.82 4.89 -12.16
C THR A 122 -22.33 6.03 -11.26
N ASN A 123 -23.65 6.16 -11.09
CA ASN A 123 -24.25 7.32 -10.41
C ASN A 123 -24.56 7.13 -8.91
N TYR A 124 -24.11 6.05 -8.26
CA TYR A 124 -24.24 5.89 -6.79
C TYR A 124 -22.89 5.72 -6.05
N PHE A 125 -21.77 5.75 -6.78
CA PHE A 125 -20.40 5.67 -6.24
C PHE A 125 -19.58 6.95 -6.48
N ALA A 126 -20.24 8.07 -6.81
CA ALA A 126 -19.62 9.39 -6.91
C ALA A 126 -19.30 9.92 -5.50
N GLY A 127 -18.21 9.40 -4.91
CA GLY A 127 -17.74 9.79 -3.58
C GLY A 127 -16.46 9.09 -3.11
N GLY A 128 -15.80 8.31 -3.96
CA GLY A 128 -14.49 7.73 -3.67
C GLY A 128 -13.77 7.45 -4.98
N ASN A 129 -12.71 8.20 -5.25
CA ASN A 129 -11.87 7.94 -6.41
C ASN A 129 -11.09 6.64 -6.15
N PRO A 130 -11.17 5.62 -7.03
CA PRO A 130 -10.53 4.33 -6.82
C PRO A 130 -9.13 4.34 -7.45
N GLU A 131 -8.07 4.43 -6.65
CA GLU A 131 -6.73 4.02 -7.11
C GLU A 131 -5.79 3.64 -5.93
N ALA A 132 -5.58 2.33 -5.84
CA ALA A 132 -4.36 1.60 -5.50
C ALA A 132 -3.71 1.75 -4.09
N SER A 133 -4.12 0.86 -3.18
CA SER A 133 -3.18 -0.04 -2.48
C SER A 133 -3.93 -1.24 -1.87
N ILE A 134 -4.16 -2.29 -2.66
CA ILE A 134 -4.46 -3.61 -2.10
C ILE A 134 -3.39 -4.53 -2.68
N ASN A 135 -2.51 -5.01 -1.81
CA ASN A 135 -1.51 -6.03 -2.15
C ASN A 135 -2.25 -7.31 -2.58
N GLU A 136 -2.54 -7.44 -3.86
CA GLU A 136 -2.83 -8.73 -4.49
C GLU A 136 -1.55 -9.58 -4.47
N ASP A 137 -1.61 -10.81 -3.96
CA ASP A 137 -0.48 -11.73 -4.00
C ASP A 137 -0.28 -12.27 -5.43
N PHE A 138 0.42 -11.50 -6.27
CA PHE A 138 0.79 -11.93 -7.62
C PHE A 138 1.91 -12.97 -7.62
N VAL A 139 1.67 -14.19 -8.10
CA VAL A 139 2.76 -15.18 -8.22
C VAL A 139 3.65 -14.80 -9.41
N MET A 140 4.91 -14.48 -9.14
CA MET A 140 5.92 -14.34 -10.20
C MET A 140 6.22 -15.74 -10.73
N VAL A 141 6.02 -15.94 -12.03
CA VAL A 141 6.40 -17.19 -12.70
C VAL A 141 7.88 -17.05 -13.06
N GLY A 142 8.73 -17.85 -12.41
CA GLY A 142 10.13 -17.96 -12.79
C GLY A 142 10.22 -18.48 -14.22
N GLU A 143 11.09 -17.89 -15.04
CA GLU A 143 11.35 -18.44 -16.36
C GLU A 143 12.26 -19.66 -16.24
N GLU A 144 11.78 -20.82 -16.68
CA GLU A 144 12.60 -22.01 -16.84
C GLU A 144 13.32 -21.91 -18.19
N PHE A 145 14.65 -21.78 -18.13
CA PHE A 145 15.48 -21.84 -19.32
C PHE A 145 15.76 -23.30 -19.67
N GLU A 146 15.68 -23.65 -20.96
CA GLU A 146 16.03 -25.01 -21.41
C GLU A 146 17.50 -25.30 -21.04
N PRO A 147 17.79 -26.46 -20.41
CA PRO A 147 19.14 -26.78 -20.00
C PRO A 147 20.03 -27.03 -21.21
N ALA A 148 21.21 -26.41 -21.22
CA ALA A 148 22.26 -26.78 -22.17
C ALA A 148 22.80 -28.17 -21.81
N VAL A 149 22.57 -29.15 -22.68
CA VAL A 149 23.05 -30.53 -22.47
C VAL A 149 24.38 -30.72 -23.19
N PHE A 150 25.45 -30.91 -22.40
CA PHE A 150 26.77 -31.26 -22.92
C PHE A 150 26.91 -32.79 -22.94
N GLN A 151 27.13 -33.36 -24.12
CA GLN A 151 27.51 -34.76 -24.29
C GLN A 151 29.03 -34.83 -24.49
N LEU A 152 29.73 -35.46 -23.54
CA LEU A 152 31.18 -35.60 -23.59
C LEU A 152 31.56 -36.97 -24.14
N CYS A 153 32.48 -36.99 -25.09
CA CYS A 153 33.10 -38.19 -25.64
C CYS A 153 34.61 -38.07 -25.48
N GLY A 154 35.27 -39.10 -24.98
CA GLY A 154 36.70 -39.08 -24.67
C GLY A 154 37.29 -40.49 -24.72
N GLU A 155 38.61 -40.57 -24.86
CA GLU A 155 39.35 -41.84 -25.00
C GLU A 155 39.41 -42.62 -23.67
N SER A 156 39.28 -41.95 -22.53
CA SER A 156 39.21 -42.57 -21.20
C SER A 156 38.22 -41.89 -20.25
N GLN A 157 37.85 -42.56 -19.15
CA GLN A 157 37.05 -41.95 -18.09
C GLN A 157 37.76 -40.79 -17.39
N TRP A 158 39.09 -40.76 -17.38
CA TRP A 158 39.87 -39.68 -16.80
C TRP A 158 39.68 -38.40 -17.61
N ASP A 159 39.78 -38.49 -18.93
CA ASP A 159 39.57 -37.34 -19.84
C ASP A 159 38.16 -36.78 -19.72
N LEU A 160 37.15 -37.66 -19.58
CA LEU A 160 35.77 -37.25 -19.34
C LEU A 160 35.58 -36.52 -17.99
N ARG A 161 36.31 -36.95 -16.94
CA ARG A 161 36.24 -36.31 -15.62
C ARG A 161 36.90 -34.94 -15.65
N ASP A 162 38.10 -34.85 -16.20
CA ASP A 162 38.86 -33.59 -16.31
C ASP A 162 38.09 -32.55 -17.15
N ALA A 163 37.54 -32.96 -18.30
CA ALA A 163 36.69 -32.10 -19.12
C ALA A 163 35.43 -31.62 -18.37
N LYS A 164 34.79 -32.49 -17.58
CA LYS A 164 33.63 -32.13 -16.77
C LYS A 164 33.99 -31.11 -15.68
N GLU A 165 35.09 -31.33 -14.96
CA GLU A 165 35.56 -30.42 -13.91
C GLU A 165 35.92 -29.05 -14.48
N LEU A 166 36.56 -29.01 -15.66
CA LEU A 166 36.91 -27.77 -16.34
C LEU A 166 35.66 -26.98 -16.80
N ILE A 167 34.66 -27.65 -17.37
CA ILE A 167 33.37 -27.03 -17.73
C ILE A 167 32.67 -26.48 -16.49
N ASN A 168 32.57 -27.27 -15.42
CA ASN A 168 31.97 -26.82 -14.16
C ASN A 168 32.72 -25.62 -13.58
N GLY A 169 34.06 -25.63 -13.60
CA GLY A 169 34.87 -24.51 -13.13
C GLY A 169 34.64 -23.21 -13.93
N PHE A 170 34.37 -23.30 -15.24
CA PHE A 170 33.96 -22.12 -16.02
C PHE A 170 32.55 -21.64 -15.66
N LEU A 171 31.60 -22.57 -15.48
CA LEU A 171 30.23 -22.23 -15.10
C LEU A 171 30.18 -21.57 -13.72
N GLU A 172 30.86 -22.12 -12.72
CA GLU A 172 30.91 -21.56 -11.36
C GLU A 172 31.56 -20.17 -11.31
N ARG A 173 32.53 -19.89 -12.21
CA ARG A 173 33.19 -18.59 -12.28
C ARG A 173 32.33 -17.49 -12.92
N GLU A 174 31.53 -17.85 -13.91
CA GLU A 174 30.74 -16.89 -14.69
C GLU A 174 29.27 -16.81 -14.24
N HIS A 175 28.83 -17.76 -13.41
CA HIS A 175 27.50 -17.75 -12.79
C HIS A 175 27.53 -17.05 -11.43
N THR A 176 26.54 -16.23 -11.13
CA THR A 176 26.42 -15.49 -9.87
C THR A 176 24.98 -15.49 -9.40
N SER A 177 24.79 -15.53 -8.08
CA SER A 177 23.51 -15.33 -7.40
C SER A 177 23.61 -14.11 -6.50
N LEU A 178 22.64 -13.20 -6.61
CA LEU A 178 22.54 -11.97 -5.83
C LEU A 178 21.23 -11.97 -5.06
N ASN A 179 21.28 -11.56 -3.79
CA ASN A 179 20.09 -11.37 -2.97
C ASN A 179 19.89 -9.89 -2.64
N LEU A 180 18.74 -9.33 -3.02
CA LEU A 180 18.35 -7.95 -2.78
C LEU A 180 17.22 -7.91 -1.75
N GLN A 181 17.50 -7.32 -0.59
CA GLN A 181 16.56 -7.18 0.50
C GLN A 181 16.25 -5.70 0.75
N ASP A 182 14.99 -5.31 0.56
CA ASP A 182 14.52 -3.96 0.82
C ASP A 182 13.02 -3.95 1.16
N SER A 183 12.63 -3.12 2.13
CA SER A 183 11.24 -2.91 2.51
C SER A 183 10.34 -2.42 1.37
N ALA A 184 10.89 -1.69 0.39
CA ALA A 184 10.15 -1.17 -0.76
C ALA A 184 9.56 -2.29 -1.64
N ILE A 185 10.18 -3.47 -1.62
CA ILE A 185 9.73 -4.67 -2.37
C ILE A 185 8.32 -5.10 -1.93
N ASN A 186 7.89 -4.72 -0.71
CA ASN A 186 6.53 -4.91 -0.21
C ASN A 186 5.46 -4.15 -1.00
N HIS A 187 5.86 -3.13 -1.74
CA HIS A 187 4.98 -2.21 -2.46
C HIS A 187 5.12 -2.33 -3.99
N PHE A 188 5.85 -3.34 -4.49
CA PHE A 188 5.94 -3.59 -5.92
C PHE A 188 4.56 -3.90 -6.50
N SER A 189 4.20 -3.18 -7.55
CA SER A 189 2.94 -3.37 -8.26
C SER A 189 3.02 -4.54 -9.25
N ARG A 190 1.90 -4.85 -9.91
CA ARG A 190 1.88 -5.83 -11.00
C ARG A 190 2.77 -5.39 -12.15
N GLU A 191 2.78 -4.10 -12.48
CA GLU A 191 3.64 -3.52 -13.51
C GLU A 191 5.12 -3.67 -13.15
N ASP A 192 5.49 -3.50 -11.88
CA ASP A 192 6.86 -3.75 -11.42
C ASP A 192 7.23 -5.24 -11.59
N VAL A 193 6.33 -6.17 -11.26
CA VAL A 193 6.55 -7.61 -11.50
C VAL A 193 6.64 -7.94 -13.00
N GLU A 194 5.89 -7.25 -13.86
CA GLU A 194 6.00 -7.38 -15.31
C GLU A 194 7.37 -6.92 -15.82
N VAL A 195 7.95 -5.87 -15.23
CA VAL A 195 9.34 -5.44 -15.49
C VAL A 195 10.33 -6.51 -15.02
N LEU A 196 10.13 -7.12 -13.85
CA LEU A 196 10.97 -8.24 -13.41
C LEU A 196 10.90 -9.42 -14.39
N ASN A 197 9.70 -9.74 -14.91
CA ASN A 197 9.54 -10.79 -15.91
C ASN A 197 10.20 -10.45 -17.25
N SER A 198 10.15 -9.18 -17.70
CA SER A 198 10.90 -8.80 -18.91
C SER A 198 12.40 -8.91 -18.70
N LEU A 199 12.92 -8.55 -17.52
CA LEU A 199 14.33 -8.71 -17.21
C LEU A 199 14.79 -10.17 -17.29
N GLN A 200 13.97 -11.13 -16.84
CA GLN A 200 14.30 -12.56 -16.98
C GLN A 200 14.53 -12.94 -18.44
N ARG A 201 13.63 -12.54 -19.35
CA ARG A 201 13.74 -12.79 -20.79
C ARG A 201 14.94 -12.09 -21.43
N ASP A 202 15.02 -10.79 -21.20
CA ASP A 202 15.93 -9.91 -21.94
C ASP A 202 17.39 -10.16 -21.54
N LEU A 203 17.62 -10.58 -20.30
CA LEU A 203 18.94 -10.82 -19.74
C LEU A 203 19.26 -12.31 -19.52
N THR A 204 18.31 -13.21 -19.80
CA THR A 204 18.45 -14.67 -19.55
C THR A 204 18.90 -14.95 -18.10
N VAL A 205 18.26 -14.25 -17.15
CA VAL A 205 18.49 -14.40 -15.71
C VAL A 205 17.26 -15.01 -15.05
N SER A 206 17.47 -15.81 -14.02
CA SER A 206 16.38 -16.29 -13.16
C SER A 206 16.16 -15.27 -12.04
N ILE A 207 14.92 -14.82 -11.86
CA ILE A 207 14.55 -13.88 -10.81
C ILE A 207 13.47 -14.51 -9.95
N HIS A 208 13.75 -14.63 -8.65
CA HIS A 208 12.82 -15.18 -7.68
C HIS A 208 12.42 -14.10 -6.68
N LEU A 209 11.15 -13.73 -6.70
CA LEU A 209 10.56 -12.86 -5.67
C LEU A 209 10.05 -13.72 -4.51
N ASN A 210 10.76 -13.69 -3.38
CA ASN A 210 10.31 -14.42 -2.19
C ASN A 210 9.24 -13.61 -1.43
N LYS A 211 8.10 -14.26 -1.21
CA LYS A 211 6.94 -13.72 -0.49
C LYS A 211 6.69 -14.37 0.86
N SER A 212 7.50 -15.34 1.24
CA SER A 212 7.33 -16.13 2.46
C SER A 212 8.15 -15.53 3.60
N GLY A 213 7.49 -14.76 4.47
CA GLY A 213 8.09 -14.18 5.66
C GLY A 213 7.83 -12.67 5.82
N PRO A 214 8.30 -12.06 6.92
CA PRO A 214 8.14 -10.62 7.17
C PRO A 214 9.00 -9.74 6.24
N GLU A 215 9.99 -10.30 5.55
CA GLU A 215 10.91 -9.59 4.68
C GLU A 215 10.82 -10.15 3.26
N ARG A 216 10.42 -9.32 2.29
CA ARG A 216 10.48 -9.67 0.88
C ARG A 216 11.90 -9.42 0.36
N PHE A 217 12.41 -10.39 -0.39
CA PHE A 217 13.70 -10.27 -1.05
C PHE A 217 13.59 -10.80 -2.47
N ILE A 218 14.47 -10.30 -3.34
CA ILE A 218 14.58 -10.72 -4.73
C ILE A 218 15.93 -11.41 -4.90
N THR A 219 15.91 -12.67 -5.31
CA THR A 219 17.11 -13.38 -5.75
C THR A 219 17.24 -13.27 -7.27
N VAL A 220 18.44 -12.96 -7.75
CA VAL A 220 18.77 -12.89 -9.18
C VAL A 220 19.93 -13.83 -9.47
N GLU A 221 19.76 -14.76 -10.41
CA GLU A 221 20.75 -15.78 -10.74
C GLU A 221 21.00 -15.83 -12.25
N GLY A 222 22.25 -16.01 -12.66
CA GLY A 222 22.63 -16.10 -14.07
C GLY A 222 24.07 -15.68 -14.32
N LEU A 223 24.39 -15.28 -15.55
CA LEU A 223 25.73 -14.78 -15.90
C LEU A 223 26.04 -13.48 -15.17
N SER A 224 27.24 -13.35 -14.57
CA SER A 224 27.61 -12.22 -13.70
C SER A 224 27.34 -10.86 -14.35
N LYS A 225 27.63 -10.69 -15.65
CA LYS A 225 27.40 -9.43 -16.37
C LYS A 225 25.92 -9.04 -16.45
N ASP A 226 25.04 -10.03 -16.61
CA ASP A 226 23.61 -9.84 -16.78
C ASP A 226 22.89 -9.73 -15.43
N VAL A 227 23.35 -10.47 -14.42
CA VAL A 227 22.96 -10.28 -13.02
C VAL A 227 23.24 -8.85 -12.56
N LEU A 228 24.42 -8.28 -12.87
CA LEU A 228 24.75 -6.89 -12.52
C LEU A 228 23.86 -5.85 -13.24
N LYS A 229 23.40 -6.13 -14.47
CA LYS A 229 22.46 -5.25 -15.16
C LYS A 229 21.07 -5.34 -14.52
N ALA A 230 20.60 -6.55 -14.25
CA ALA A 230 19.33 -6.79 -13.60
C ALA A 230 19.29 -6.13 -12.21
N GLU A 231 20.36 -6.27 -11.42
CA GLU A 231 20.52 -5.63 -10.12
C GLU A 231 20.28 -4.12 -10.19
N ARG A 232 20.96 -3.43 -11.11
CA ARG A 232 20.84 -1.96 -11.24
C ARG A 232 19.40 -1.55 -11.53
N THR A 233 18.73 -2.24 -12.45
CA THR A 233 17.33 -1.98 -12.78
C THR A 233 16.43 -2.21 -11.56
N ILE A 234 16.63 -3.31 -10.82
CA ILE A 234 15.84 -3.63 -9.62
C ILE A 234 16.08 -2.59 -8.52
N GLN A 235 17.32 -2.14 -8.31
CA GLN A 235 17.63 -1.07 -7.35
C GLN A 235 16.94 0.25 -7.73
N ASP A 236 16.87 0.60 -9.01
CA ASP A 236 16.16 1.78 -9.47
C ASP A 236 14.64 1.66 -9.30
N MET A 237 14.08 0.45 -9.49
CA MET A 237 12.68 0.16 -9.15
C MET A 237 12.40 0.34 -7.66
N ILE A 238 13.25 -0.23 -6.78
CA ILE A 238 13.17 -0.05 -5.31
C ILE A 238 13.13 1.44 -4.95
N ARG A 239 14.10 2.23 -5.45
CA ARG A 239 14.16 3.67 -5.21
C ARG A 239 12.92 4.42 -5.71
N LYS A 240 12.39 4.03 -6.86
CA LYS A 240 11.18 4.64 -7.44
C LYS A 240 9.95 4.36 -6.57
N VAL A 241 9.79 3.13 -6.12
CA VAL A 241 8.68 2.72 -5.24
C VAL A 241 8.76 3.46 -3.91
N ASP A 242 9.93 3.50 -3.28
CA ASP A 242 10.15 4.26 -2.03
C ASP A 242 9.82 5.74 -2.19
N LYS A 243 10.28 6.36 -3.28
CA LYS A 243 9.99 7.76 -3.57
C LYS A 243 8.49 7.99 -3.75
N ASN A 244 7.78 7.08 -4.41
CA ASN A 244 6.34 7.17 -4.60
C ASN A 244 5.58 7.03 -3.27
N GLU A 245 5.98 6.11 -2.40
CA GLU A 245 5.37 5.93 -1.09
C GLU A 245 5.66 7.14 -0.17
N ALA A 246 6.88 7.69 -0.20
CA ALA A 246 7.19 8.95 0.47
C ALA A 246 6.31 10.10 -0.06
N ARG A 247 6.19 10.24 -1.39
CA ARG A 247 5.33 11.24 -2.03
C ARG A 247 3.87 11.12 -1.60
N LYS A 248 3.29 9.92 -1.56
CA LYS A 248 1.90 9.71 -1.10
C LYS A 248 1.70 10.17 0.34
N ARG A 249 2.66 9.84 1.23
CA ARG A 249 2.61 10.24 2.63
C ARG A 249 2.71 11.75 2.80
N ASP A 250 3.69 12.37 2.15
CA ASP A 250 3.89 13.82 2.22
C ASP A 250 2.74 14.57 1.55
N ALA A 251 2.11 13.97 0.53
CA ALA A 251 0.95 14.56 -0.14
C ALA A 251 -0.30 14.62 0.74
N PHE A 252 -0.55 13.57 1.52
CA PHE A 252 -1.61 13.59 2.54
C PHE A 252 -1.39 14.71 3.54
N ILE A 253 -0.15 14.85 4.02
CA ILE A 253 0.29 15.88 4.95
C ILE A 253 0.07 17.28 4.36
N VAL A 254 0.59 17.53 3.16
CA VAL A 254 0.50 18.83 2.49
C VAL A 254 -0.94 19.21 2.18
N GLY A 255 -1.77 18.27 1.70
CA GLY A 255 -3.18 18.49 1.41
C GLY A 255 -4.01 18.91 2.63
N SER A 256 -3.54 18.62 3.84
CA SER A 256 -4.17 19.08 5.08
C SER A 256 -3.88 20.55 5.39
N MET A 257 -2.74 21.09 4.93
CA MET A 257 -2.28 22.45 5.23
C MET A 257 -2.54 23.44 4.09
N VAL A 258 -2.52 22.98 2.85
CA VAL A 258 -2.57 23.83 1.66
C VAL A 258 -3.41 23.14 0.60
N GLU A 259 -4.29 23.91 -0.04
CA GLU A 259 -5.04 23.47 -1.20
C GLU A 259 -4.74 24.38 -2.39
N TRP A 260 -4.21 23.78 -3.44
CA TRP A 260 -4.14 24.35 -4.76
C TRP A 260 -5.44 24.04 -5.50
N GLN A 261 -5.93 25.05 -6.21
CA GLN A 261 -7.14 25.00 -7.01
C GLN A 261 -6.85 25.56 -8.41
N TYR A 262 -7.67 25.21 -9.39
CA TYR A 262 -7.64 25.81 -10.72
C TYR A 262 -9.04 26.29 -11.13
N LEU A 263 -9.10 27.36 -11.91
CA LEU A 263 -10.36 27.85 -12.47
C LEU A 263 -10.77 27.00 -13.67
N ASP A 264 -11.86 26.24 -13.54
CA ASP A 264 -12.40 25.47 -14.65
C ASP A 264 -13.13 26.41 -15.62
N ASN A 265 -12.55 26.64 -16.80
CA ASN A 265 -13.10 27.53 -17.81
C ASN A 265 -14.49 27.11 -18.34
N LYS A 266 -14.90 25.83 -18.19
CA LYS A 266 -16.23 25.35 -18.63
C LYS A 266 -17.32 25.64 -17.60
N GLU A 267 -17.00 25.47 -16.32
CA GLU A 267 -17.95 25.64 -15.22
C GLU A 267 -17.85 26.99 -14.51
N ASN A 268 -16.79 27.75 -14.82
CA ASN A 268 -16.40 28.99 -14.15
C ASN A 268 -16.34 28.83 -12.62
N LYS A 269 -15.80 27.69 -12.16
CA LYS A 269 -15.68 27.31 -10.75
C LYS A 269 -14.25 26.89 -10.42
N LEU A 270 -13.82 27.21 -9.21
CA LEU A 270 -12.57 26.70 -8.67
C LEU A 270 -12.73 25.21 -8.35
N LYS A 271 -11.86 24.39 -8.91
CA LYS A 271 -11.75 22.95 -8.61
C LYS A 271 -10.43 22.69 -7.91
N ALA A 272 -10.49 21.93 -6.82
CA ALA A 272 -9.29 21.47 -6.13
C ALA A 272 -8.54 20.44 -6.98
N PHE A 273 -7.22 20.45 -6.88
CA PHE A 273 -6.40 19.37 -7.43
C PHE A 273 -6.56 18.09 -6.61
N ASP A 274 -6.26 16.94 -7.22
CA ASP A 274 -6.05 15.72 -6.47
C ASP A 274 -4.85 15.87 -5.53
N TYR A 275 -4.80 15.01 -4.50
CA TYR A 275 -3.83 15.14 -3.42
C TYR A 275 -2.36 15.08 -3.90
N LEU A 276 -2.04 14.29 -4.93
CA LEU A 276 -0.68 14.17 -5.45
C LEU A 276 -0.28 15.39 -6.28
N THR A 277 -1.18 15.86 -7.16
CA THR A 277 -0.92 17.09 -7.94
C THR A 277 -0.82 18.30 -7.02
N ASN A 278 -1.63 18.37 -5.97
CA ASN A 278 -1.55 19.40 -4.94
C ASN A 278 -0.18 19.42 -4.24
N TYR A 279 0.34 18.23 -3.90
CA TYR A 279 1.66 18.08 -3.30
C TYR A 279 2.77 18.57 -4.23
N ASP A 280 2.75 18.16 -5.50
CA ASP A 280 3.78 18.55 -6.47
C ASP A 280 3.82 20.07 -6.68
N LEU A 281 2.65 20.71 -6.75
CA LEU A 281 2.51 22.16 -6.86
C LEU A 281 3.10 22.86 -5.64
N GLU A 282 2.81 22.37 -4.43
CA GLU A 282 3.32 22.95 -3.20
C GLU A 282 4.83 22.70 -3.02
N GLU A 283 5.33 21.53 -3.38
CA GLU A 283 6.76 21.24 -3.37
C GLU A 283 7.51 22.15 -4.35
N ALA A 284 7.00 22.31 -5.58
CA ALA A 284 7.58 23.20 -6.57
C ALA A 284 7.57 24.67 -6.12
N PHE A 285 6.49 25.11 -5.48
CA PHE A 285 6.38 26.44 -4.88
C PHE A 285 7.41 26.65 -3.77
N ARG A 286 7.55 25.69 -2.85
CA ARG A 286 8.55 25.75 -1.76
C ARG A 286 9.99 25.77 -2.27
N GLN A 287 10.27 24.97 -3.29
CA GLN A 287 11.60 24.90 -3.93
C GLN A 287 11.87 26.08 -4.88
N LYS A 288 10.90 26.97 -5.10
CA LYS A 288 10.98 28.09 -6.04
C LYS A 288 11.32 27.63 -7.47
N LEU A 289 10.79 26.48 -7.87
CA LEU A 289 10.91 26.03 -9.24
C LEU A 289 10.14 26.99 -10.15
N PRO A 290 10.70 27.36 -11.32
CA PRO A 290 10.03 28.30 -12.20
C PRO A 290 8.78 27.69 -12.82
N ARG A 291 8.85 26.41 -13.24
CA ARG A 291 7.78 25.74 -13.97
C ARG A 291 7.68 24.25 -13.65
N ILE A 292 6.47 23.71 -13.70
CA ILE A 292 6.21 22.25 -13.66
C ILE A 292 5.16 21.86 -14.70
N ARG A 293 5.11 20.58 -15.08
CA ARG A 293 4.07 20.04 -15.95
C ARG A 293 3.09 19.19 -15.16
N ILE A 294 1.81 19.53 -15.22
CA ILE A 294 0.72 18.78 -14.58
C ILE A 294 -0.42 18.54 -15.56
N LYS A 295 -1.36 17.68 -15.19
CA LYS A 295 -2.53 17.37 -16.00
C LYS A 295 -3.76 18.09 -15.45
N ILE A 296 -4.40 18.95 -16.24
CA ILE A 296 -5.64 19.67 -15.91
C ILE A 296 -6.70 19.32 -16.95
N ASN A 297 -7.89 18.89 -16.52
CA ASN A 297 -8.98 18.53 -17.44
C ASN A 297 -8.58 17.54 -18.56
N ASN A 298 -7.75 16.55 -18.20
CA ASN A 298 -7.16 15.54 -19.07
C ASN A 298 -6.10 16.05 -20.08
N GLU A 299 -5.64 17.29 -19.92
CA GLU A 299 -4.65 17.95 -20.78
C GLU A 299 -3.36 18.24 -20.01
N MET A 300 -2.19 18.04 -20.65
CA MET A 300 -0.91 18.44 -20.06
C MET A 300 -0.72 19.96 -20.18
N CYS A 301 -0.58 20.62 -19.05
CA CYS A 301 -0.37 22.07 -18.95
C CYS A 301 0.99 22.37 -18.32
N ASP A 302 1.60 23.46 -18.77
CA ASP A 302 2.84 23.99 -18.20
C ASP A 302 2.50 25.12 -17.21
N VAL A 303 2.82 24.88 -15.94
CA VAL A 303 2.49 25.76 -14.81
C VAL A 303 3.65 26.68 -14.52
N ASP A 304 3.40 27.99 -14.60
CA ASP A 304 4.23 29.01 -13.95
C ASP A 304 3.84 29.07 -12.47
N ILE A 305 4.75 28.60 -11.61
CA ILE A 305 4.53 28.48 -10.17
C ILE A 305 4.49 29.85 -9.49
N ALA A 306 5.32 30.80 -9.95
CA ALA A 306 5.37 32.14 -9.39
C ALA A 306 4.17 32.98 -9.85
N GLY A 307 3.85 32.86 -11.14
CA GLY A 307 2.68 33.50 -11.75
C GLY A 307 1.35 32.88 -11.32
N LYS A 308 1.35 31.64 -10.79
CA LYS A 308 0.17 30.83 -10.46
C LYS A 308 -0.76 30.63 -11.66
N ASN A 309 -0.19 30.36 -12.82
CA ASN A 309 -0.92 30.22 -14.07
C ASN A 309 -0.48 28.96 -14.79
N ALA A 310 -1.40 28.16 -15.31
CA ALA A 310 -1.11 27.04 -16.18
C ALA A 310 -1.41 27.42 -17.64
N THR A 311 -0.57 26.98 -18.58
CA THR A 311 -0.76 27.17 -20.02
C THR A 311 -0.94 25.83 -20.70
N GLY A 312 -2.09 25.63 -21.35
CA GLY A 312 -2.38 24.50 -22.22
C GLY A 312 -2.80 24.95 -23.62
N LYS A 313 -3.07 23.99 -24.51
CA LYS A 313 -3.76 24.14 -25.80
C LYS A 313 -5.11 24.83 -25.64
N SER A 314 -5.80 24.60 -24.53
CA SER A 314 -7.09 25.23 -24.21
C SER A 314 -6.98 26.69 -23.74
N GLY A 315 -5.76 27.24 -23.65
CA GLY A 315 -5.49 28.60 -23.19
C GLY A 315 -4.83 28.63 -21.80
N GLN A 316 -4.87 29.81 -21.17
CA GLN A 316 -4.42 29.99 -19.79
C GLN A 316 -5.50 29.55 -18.79
N ILE A 317 -5.04 28.96 -17.69
CA ILE A 317 -5.85 28.51 -16.56
C ILE A 317 -5.24 29.14 -15.31
N GLU A 318 -6.03 29.91 -14.57
CA GLU A 318 -5.59 30.51 -13.32
C GLU A 318 -5.53 29.44 -12.21
N LEU A 319 -4.47 29.49 -11.40
CA LEU A 319 -4.29 28.66 -10.23
C LEU A 319 -4.40 29.51 -8.97
N LYS A 320 -4.99 28.94 -7.92
CA LYS A 320 -5.12 29.58 -6.62
C LYS A 320 -4.54 28.66 -5.55
N ARG A 321 -3.56 29.17 -4.81
CA ARG A 321 -3.05 28.53 -3.59
C ARG A 321 -3.80 29.09 -2.40
N VAL A 322 -4.47 28.23 -1.65
CA VAL A 322 -5.20 28.55 -0.42
C VAL A 322 -4.48 27.89 0.74
N ASP A 323 -3.97 28.69 1.69
CA ASP A 323 -3.59 28.13 2.98
C ASP A 323 -4.86 27.67 3.69
N ARG A 324 -4.93 26.40 4.05
CA ARG A 324 -5.96 25.89 4.96
C ARG A 324 -5.58 26.32 6.39
N LYS A 325 -5.58 27.63 6.63
CA LYS A 325 -5.54 28.18 7.99
C LYS A 325 -6.90 27.98 8.62
N GLU A 326 -6.90 27.45 9.85
CA GLU A 326 -8.04 27.40 10.79
C GLU A 326 -9.11 26.31 10.57
N GLN A 327 -8.71 25.04 10.47
CA GLN A 327 -9.54 23.96 11.04
C GLN A 327 -8.93 23.31 12.27
N THR A 328 -7.68 23.62 12.62
CA THR A 328 -7.14 23.37 13.95
C THR A 328 -6.94 24.71 14.65
N SER A 329 -7.83 24.97 15.61
CA SER A 329 -7.78 26.09 16.56
C SER A 329 -6.62 25.98 17.56
N GLU A 330 -5.77 24.95 17.47
CA GLU A 330 -4.70 24.74 18.43
C GLU A 330 -3.38 25.37 17.95
N PRO A 331 -2.89 26.42 18.64
CA PRO A 331 -1.56 26.96 18.38
C PRO A 331 -0.50 25.88 18.63
N LEU A 332 0.71 26.09 18.07
CA LEU A 332 1.87 25.29 18.48
C LEU A 332 1.98 25.31 20.01
N PRO A 333 2.44 24.22 20.64
CA PRO A 333 2.45 24.15 22.10
C PRO A 333 3.25 25.31 22.68
N SER A 334 2.65 26.04 23.62
CA SER A 334 3.22 27.28 24.16
C SER A 334 4.56 27.10 24.87
N HIS A 335 4.87 25.87 25.28
CA HIS A 335 6.14 25.50 25.91
C HIS A 335 7.27 25.26 24.88
N TRP A 336 6.99 25.29 23.58
CA TRP A 336 8.01 25.15 22.55
C TRP A 336 8.90 26.39 22.48
N GLU A 337 10.20 26.16 22.31
CA GLU A 337 11.14 27.22 21.99
C GLU A 337 10.95 27.73 20.56
N ASP A 338 11.46 28.92 20.26
CA ASP A 338 11.47 29.46 18.92
C ASP A 338 12.12 28.49 17.91
N MET A 339 11.44 28.37 16.78
CA MET A 339 11.74 27.46 15.66
C MET A 339 12.19 28.24 14.41
N THR A 340 12.46 29.55 14.52
CA THR A 340 12.87 30.37 13.37
C THR A 340 14.06 29.74 12.63
N GLY A 341 13.88 29.47 11.33
CA GLY A 341 14.92 28.91 10.47
C GLY A 341 15.09 27.38 10.51
N SER A 342 14.33 26.65 11.33
CA SER A 342 14.34 25.17 11.34
C SER A 342 12.94 24.56 11.41
N PHE A 343 12.70 23.50 10.65
CA PHE A 343 11.44 22.73 10.71
C PHE A 343 11.42 21.71 11.85
N VAL A 344 12.61 21.31 12.32
CA VAL A 344 12.82 20.28 13.34
C VAL A 344 13.90 20.76 14.31
N LYS A 345 13.64 20.66 15.61
CA LYS A 345 14.59 21.05 16.66
C LYS A 345 14.47 20.07 17.81
N ARG A 346 15.61 19.58 18.31
CA ARG A 346 15.68 18.88 19.59
C ARG A 346 16.10 19.89 20.65
N VAL A 347 15.25 20.08 21.65
CA VAL A 347 15.49 21.00 22.77
C VAL A 347 15.81 20.17 23.99
N GLN A 348 17.02 20.30 24.52
CA GLN A 348 17.38 19.62 25.76
C GLN A 348 16.60 20.22 26.93
N ILE A 349 15.84 19.38 27.62
CA ILE A 349 15.03 19.79 28.77
C ILE A 349 15.93 19.90 30.00
N GLN A 350 15.78 21.02 30.72
CA GLN A 350 16.55 21.29 31.93
C GLN A 350 16.21 20.28 33.03
N SER A 351 17.24 19.61 33.57
CA SER A 351 17.11 18.69 34.71
C SER A 351 16.48 19.40 35.92
N GLY A 352 15.51 18.75 36.56
CA GLY A 352 14.78 19.29 37.71
C GLY A 352 13.63 20.25 37.35
N SER A 353 13.41 20.56 36.07
CA SER A 353 12.17 21.23 35.64
C SER A 353 10.94 20.31 35.80
N GLN A 354 9.74 20.89 35.81
CA GLN A 354 8.51 20.10 35.87
C GLN A 354 8.39 19.16 34.67
N GLU A 355 8.68 19.66 33.46
CA GLU A 355 8.66 18.88 32.23
C GLU A 355 9.63 17.70 32.27
N TYR A 356 10.86 17.91 32.77
CA TYR A 356 11.82 16.82 32.99
C TYR A 356 11.26 15.78 33.96
N THR A 357 10.73 16.24 35.10
CA THR A 357 10.21 15.38 36.17
C THR A 357 9.03 14.54 35.70
N ASP A 358 8.16 15.10 34.85
CA ASP A 358 7.01 14.39 34.28
C ASP A 358 7.46 13.27 33.33
N VAL A 359 8.43 13.54 32.45
CA VAL A 359 8.99 12.53 31.54
C VAL A 359 9.77 11.47 32.32
N GLU A 360 10.56 11.86 33.32
CA GLU A 360 11.27 10.93 34.19
C GLU A 360 10.31 10.02 34.95
N LYS A 361 9.20 10.55 35.45
CA LYS A 361 8.17 9.76 36.13
C LYS A 361 7.58 8.69 35.23
N GLU A 362 7.26 9.03 33.98
CA GLU A 362 6.78 8.04 32.99
C GLU A 362 7.86 6.99 32.70
N PHE A 363 9.12 7.42 32.49
CA PHE A 363 10.25 6.52 32.25
C PHE A 363 10.46 5.51 33.40
N ARG A 364 10.32 5.96 34.65
CA ARG A 364 10.54 5.13 35.86
C ARG A 364 9.29 4.40 36.34
N ARG A 365 8.13 4.60 35.70
CA ARG A 365 6.80 4.17 36.18
C ARG A 365 6.72 2.69 36.58
N THR A 366 7.48 1.83 35.91
CA THR A 366 7.49 0.37 36.11
C THR A 366 8.82 -0.15 36.67
N GLY A 367 9.63 0.73 37.28
CA GLY A 367 10.86 0.37 37.97
C GLY A 367 12.13 0.39 37.10
N LEU A 368 12.09 1.07 35.95
CA LEU A 368 13.29 1.26 35.12
C LEU A 368 14.27 2.22 35.82
N ASN A 369 15.38 1.67 36.32
CA ASN A 369 16.36 2.38 37.14
C ASN A 369 17.62 2.83 36.40
N ASN A 370 17.62 2.75 35.06
CA ASN A 370 18.74 3.24 34.25
C ASN A 370 19.01 4.73 34.52
N ASN A 371 20.26 5.12 34.30
CA ASN A 371 20.70 6.50 34.45
C ASN A 371 20.28 7.32 33.24
N ILE A 372 19.43 8.33 33.44
CA ILE A 372 19.02 9.25 32.37
C ILE A 372 20.16 10.25 32.15
N LEU A 373 20.70 10.27 30.94
CA LEU A 373 21.79 11.18 30.55
C LEU A 373 21.24 12.53 30.10
N LYS A 374 20.16 12.51 29.32
CA LYS A 374 19.38 13.69 28.94
C LYS A 374 18.01 13.32 28.40
N ILE A 375 17.11 14.31 28.47
CA ILE A 375 15.78 14.29 27.85
C ILE A 375 15.74 15.44 26.85
N GLU A 376 15.39 15.14 25.60
CA GLU A 376 15.27 16.12 24.53
C GLU A 376 13.81 16.16 24.06
N ARG A 377 13.15 17.32 24.10
CA ARG A 377 11.86 17.52 23.46
C ARG A 377 12.07 17.69 21.97
N VAL A 378 11.34 16.92 21.17
CA VAL A 378 11.33 17.10 19.72
C VAL A 378 10.27 18.13 19.39
N GLN A 379 10.67 19.16 18.65
CA GLN A 379 9.79 20.18 18.10
C GLN A 379 9.79 20.03 16.59
N ASN A 380 8.74 19.43 16.04
CA ASN A 380 8.53 19.32 14.60
C ASN A 380 7.14 19.86 14.27
N SER A 381 7.09 21.09 13.76
CA SER A 381 5.83 21.81 13.54
C SER A 381 4.93 21.14 12.50
N THR A 382 5.52 20.46 11.51
CA THR A 382 4.77 19.74 10.48
C THR A 382 4.14 18.47 11.07
N LEU A 383 4.93 17.64 11.74
CA LEU A 383 4.42 16.41 12.37
C LEU A 383 3.36 16.73 13.43
N TRP A 384 3.57 17.77 14.24
CA TRP A 384 2.61 18.19 15.26
C TRP A 384 1.26 18.59 14.66
N LYS A 385 1.26 19.41 13.60
CA LYS A 385 0.01 19.82 12.95
C LYS A 385 -0.74 18.62 12.37
N ASN A 386 -0.04 17.70 11.71
CA ASN A 386 -0.66 16.50 11.15
C ASN A 386 -1.24 15.59 12.24
N TYR A 387 -0.48 15.40 13.32
CA TYR A 387 -0.91 14.65 14.48
C TYR A 387 -2.20 15.25 15.08
N MET A 388 -2.26 16.57 15.23
CA MET A 388 -3.44 17.26 15.75
C MET A 388 -4.65 17.17 14.81
N ILE A 389 -4.44 17.23 13.49
CA ILE A 389 -5.52 17.02 12.50
C ILE A 389 -6.06 15.59 12.60
N GLN A 390 -5.18 14.61 12.68
CA GLN A 390 -5.58 13.21 12.83
C GLN A 390 -6.29 12.97 14.16
N ARG A 391 -5.86 13.62 15.24
CA ARG A 391 -6.52 13.57 16.54
C ARG A 391 -7.94 14.11 16.47
N SER A 392 -8.12 15.30 15.89
CA SER A 392 -9.45 15.89 15.70
C SER A 392 -10.35 14.98 14.86
N HIS A 393 -9.80 14.37 13.79
CA HIS A 393 -10.54 13.41 12.98
C HIS A 393 -11.00 12.19 13.78
N LEU A 394 -10.14 11.63 14.65
CA LEU A 394 -10.52 10.50 15.51
C LEU A 394 -11.50 10.90 16.60
N ASP A 395 -11.38 12.10 17.17
CA ASP A 395 -12.35 12.62 18.15
C ASP A 395 -13.75 12.69 17.52
N ASP A 396 -13.84 13.20 16.28
CA ASP A 396 -15.07 13.25 15.50
C ASP A 396 -15.57 11.87 15.07
N LYS A 397 -14.67 10.99 14.62
CA LYS A 397 -15.00 9.63 14.16
C LYS A 397 -15.54 8.77 15.30
N ASN A 398 -14.82 8.73 16.42
CA ASN A 398 -15.10 7.84 17.54
C ASN A 398 -16.09 8.43 18.55
N LYS A 399 -16.47 9.71 18.40
CA LYS A 399 -17.44 10.40 19.28
C LYS A 399 -17.00 10.46 20.74
N HIS A 400 -15.69 10.45 20.98
CA HIS A 400 -15.07 10.64 22.27
C HIS A 400 -13.66 11.19 22.10
N ASN A 401 -13.08 11.78 23.15
CA ASN A 401 -11.74 12.38 23.15
C ASN A 401 -10.65 11.48 23.75
N ASN A 402 -10.97 10.24 24.13
CA ASN A 402 -10.02 9.28 24.71
C ASN A 402 -9.28 8.46 23.62
N ASN A 403 -8.71 9.15 22.63
CA ASN A 403 -8.03 8.53 21.49
C ASN A 403 -6.51 8.47 21.65
N GLU A 404 -5.94 9.21 22.60
CA GLU A 404 -4.48 9.40 22.74
C GLU A 404 -3.92 8.65 23.95
N ARG A 405 -2.72 8.08 23.80
CA ARG A 405 -1.89 7.53 24.89
C ARG A 405 -0.44 8.00 24.76
N LYS A 406 0.22 8.16 25.89
CA LYS A 406 1.69 8.28 25.94
C LYS A 406 2.30 6.88 26.02
N LEU A 407 3.13 6.53 25.04
CA LEU A 407 3.70 5.19 24.89
C LEU A 407 5.19 5.26 24.53
N PHE A 408 5.89 4.14 24.71
CA PHE A 408 7.34 4.05 24.54
C PHE A 408 7.73 3.37 23.23
N HIS A 409 8.79 3.86 22.59
CA HIS A 409 9.38 3.26 21.40
C HIS A 409 10.91 3.27 21.51
N GLY A 410 11.50 2.11 21.78
CA GLY A 410 12.96 1.92 21.80
C GLY A 410 13.52 1.80 20.38
N THR A 411 14.66 2.45 20.10
CA THR A 411 15.29 2.38 18.77
C THR A 411 16.81 2.56 18.83
N GLY A 412 17.49 2.30 17.71
CA GLY A 412 18.92 2.52 17.53
C GLY A 412 19.26 3.98 17.20
N ALA A 413 20.52 4.35 17.42
CA ALA A 413 21.03 5.71 17.17
C ALA A 413 20.89 6.16 15.70
N ASP A 414 20.98 5.20 14.78
CA ASP A 414 20.87 5.36 13.32
C ASP A 414 19.48 5.82 12.84
N ASN A 415 18.45 5.65 13.67
CA ASN A 415 17.06 5.98 13.29
C ASN A 415 16.56 7.31 13.86
N ILE A 416 17.32 7.96 14.75
CA ILE A 416 16.89 9.17 15.44
C ILE A 416 16.58 10.31 14.47
N ASP A 417 17.52 10.67 13.59
CA ASP A 417 17.32 11.79 12.66
C ASP A 417 16.18 11.52 11.67
N LYS A 418 15.92 10.25 11.33
CA LYS A 418 14.80 9.86 10.47
C LYS A 418 13.47 10.05 11.19
N ILE A 419 13.38 9.59 12.45
CA ILE A 419 12.16 9.71 13.26
C ILE A 419 11.87 11.17 13.61
N ASP A 420 12.88 11.96 13.97
CA ASP A 420 12.72 13.39 14.27
C ASP A 420 12.15 14.16 13.06
N LYS A 421 12.59 13.82 11.84
CA LYS A 421 12.19 14.52 10.61
C LYS A 421 10.87 14.03 10.04
N HIS A 422 10.68 12.71 9.99
CA HIS A 422 9.62 12.07 9.22
C HIS A 422 8.60 11.33 10.09
N GLY A 423 8.80 11.30 11.41
CA GLY A 423 7.94 10.57 12.33
C GLY A 423 8.19 9.07 12.28
N PHE A 424 7.25 8.31 12.83
CA PHE A 424 7.34 6.86 12.87
C PHE A 424 6.84 6.26 11.55
N ASN A 425 7.75 5.64 10.80
CA ASN A 425 7.45 5.08 9.48
C ASN A 425 7.31 3.56 9.54
N ARG A 426 6.15 3.05 9.10
CA ARG A 426 5.86 1.61 9.04
C ARG A 426 6.73 0.82 8.06
N SER A 427 7.35 1.46 7.05
CA SER A 427 8.28 0.77 6.13
C SER A 427 9.56 0.30 6.84
N TYR A 428 9.87 0.87 8.01
CA TYR A 428 10.95 0.39 8.89
C TYR A 428 10.44 -0.57 9.98
N ALA A 429 9.14 -0.83 10.04
CA ALA A 429 8.54 -1.73 11.00
C ALA A 429 8.53 -3.18 10.47
N GLY A 430 8.89 -4.14 11.32
CA GLY A 430 8.99 -5.56 10.95
C GLY A 430 10.34 -6.20 11.25
N MET A 431 11.39 -5.41 11.48
CA MET A 431 12.74 -5.88 11.86
C MET A 431 12.79 -6.73 13.15
N HIS A 432 11.75 -6.68 13.98
CA HIS A 432 11.69 -7.35 15.28
C HIS A 432 10.36 -8.09 15.53
N GLY A 433 9.85 -8.79 14.51
CA GLY A 433 8.70 -9.70 14.64
C GLY A 433 7.34 -8.98 14.63
N ALA A 434 6.64 -9.03 13.49
CA ALA A 434 5.33 -8.40 13.30
C ALA A 434 4.17 -9.26 13.83
N MET A 435 4.21 -9.66 15.11
CA MET A 435 3.29 -10.63 15.71
C MET A 435 1.82 -10.19 15.69
N TYR A 436 1.56 -8.89 15.80
CA TYR A 436 0.20 -8.34 15.89
C TYR A 436 -0.20 -7.49 14.67
N GLY A 437 0.69 -7.36 13.69
CA GLY A 437 0.50 -6.61 12.46
C GLY A 437 1.77 -5.93 11.95
N ASN A 438 1.80 -5.59 10.67
CA ASN A 438 2.86 -4.89 9.97
C ASN A 438 2.67 -3.37 10.11
N GLY A 439 2.88 -2.88 11.33
CA GLY A 439 2.78 -1.47 11.69
C GLY A 439 3.81 -1.09 12.74
N VAL A 440 3.79 0.16 13.21
CA VAL A 440 4.76 0.63 14.21
C VAL A 440 4.29 0.25 15.62
N TYR A 441 5.20 -0.36 16.39
CA TYR A 441 4.94 -0.87 17.74
C TYR A 441 5.30 0.17 18.80
N PHE A 442 4.43 0.28 19.81
CA PHE A 442 4.60 1.14 20.98
C PHE A 442 4.26 0.36 22.24
N ALA A 443 5.17 0.38 23.21
CA ALA A 443 4.99 -0.31 24.49
C ALA A 443 4.31 0.59 25.51
N VAL A 444 3.43 0.01 26.33
CA VAL A 444 2.87 0.67 27.52
C VAL A 444 3.93 0.75 28.63
N ASP A 445 4.76 -0.29 28.75
CA ASP A 445 5.84 -0.37 29.74
C ASP A 445 7.19 0.08 29.13
N PRO A 446 7.87 1.08 29.71
CA PRO A 446 9.19 1.51 29.24
C PRO A 446 10.25 0.41 29.31
N VAL A 447 10.15 -0.54 30.25
CA VAL A 447 11.09 -1.65 30.40
C VAL A 447 11.13 -2.50 29.14
N TYR A 448 9.99 -2.75 28.50
CA TYR A 448 9.90 -3.54 27.27
C TYR A 448 10.69 -2.89 26.13
N SER A 449 10.47 -1.58 25.92
CA SER A 449 11.20 -0.80 24.91
C SER A 449 12.70 -0.70 25.24
N ALA A 450 13.04 -0.52 26.52
CA ALA A 450 14.43 -0.40 26.96
C ALA A 450 15.20 -1.71 26.78
N GLN A 451 14.66 -2.86 27.15
CA GLN A 451 15.40 -4.13 27.13
C GLN A 451 15.48 -4.76 25.73
N GLY A 452 14.40 -4.70 24.95
CA GLY A 452 14.32 -5.41 23.66
C GLY A 452 14.75 -4.60 22.44
N TYR A 453 14.63 -3.26 22.47
CA TYR A 453 14.61 -2.45 21.24
C TYR A 453 15.54 -1.24 21.26
N ALA A 454 15.76 -0.61 22.42
CA ALA A 454 16.69 0.49 22.58
C ALA A 454 18.14 0.00 22.50
N LYS A 455 18.68 -0.18 21.29
CA LYS A 455 20.02 -0.71 21.07
C LYS A 455 21.09 0.27 21.60
N PRO A 456 22.03 -0.18 22.45
CA PRO A 456 23.12 0.67 22.90
C PRO A 456 24.04 1.02 21.73
N ASP A 457 24.54 2.26 21.70
CA ASP A 457 25.61 2.65 20.78
C ASP A 457 27.00 2.22 21.30
N GLN A 458 28.06 2.64 20.61
CA GLN A 458 29.45 2.34 20.99
C GLN A 458 29.84 2.86 22.38
N LEU A 459 29.13 3.87 22.90
CA LEU A 459 29.34 4.43 24.24
C LEU A 459 28.41 3.79 25.28
N GLY A 460 27.59 2.82 24.90
CA GLY A 460 26.59 2.19 25.76
C GLY A 460 25.29 2.99 25.90
N HIS A 461 25.14 4.12 25.19
CA HIS A 461 23.94 4.94 25.32
C HIS A 461 22.76 4.33 24.56
N LYS A 462 21.62 4.23 25.23
CA LYS A 462 20.36 3.71 24.70
C LYS A 462 19.40 4.87 24.46
N ARG A 463 18.49 4.71 23.51
CA ARG A 463 17.54 5.74 23.05
C ARG A 463 16.13 5.20 23.02
N MET A 464 15.21 5.95 23.60
CA MET A 464 13.80 5.61 23.63
C MET A 464 12.95 6.87 23.53
N TYR A 465 11.94 6.82 22.66
CA TYR A 465 10.94 7.88 22.60
C TYR A 465 9.83 7.64 23.62
N LEU A 466 9.39 8.73 24.26
CA LEU A 466 8.05 8.86 24.82
C LEU A 466 7.20 9.60 23.80
N ALA A 467 6.32 8.87 23.12
CA ALA A 467 5.51 9.37 22.02
C ALA A 467 4.05 9.57 22.43
N ARG A 468 3.38 10.54 21.82
CA ARG A 468 1.92 10.61 21.82
C ARG A 468 1.39 9.76 20.68
N VAL A 469 0.49 8.83 20.97
CA VAL A 469 0.00 7.84 20.01
C VAL A 469 -1.52 7.83 20.02
N LEU A 470 -2.10 8.03 18.84
CA LEU A 470 -3.53 7.98 18.59
C LEU A 470 -3.99 6.52 18.43
N VAL A 471 -4.18 5.85 19.56
CA VAL A 471 -4.62 4.45 19.61
C VAL A 471 -6.11 4.29 19.24
N GLY A 472 -6.91 5.33 19.45
CA GLY A 472 -8.35 5.35 19.12
C GLY A 472 -9.14 4.16 19.68
N ASP A 473 -10.13 3.71 18.91
CA ASP A 473 -10.77 2.42 19.14
C ASP A 473 -9.84 1.31 18.66
N TYR A 474 -9.54 0.34 19.51
CA TYR A 474 -8.59 -0.73 19.19
C TYR A 474 -9.16 -2.14 19.42
N THR A 475 -8.55 -3.11 18.75
CA THR A 475 -8.90 -4.54 18.85
C THR A 475 -7.66 -5.43 18.92
N ALA A 476 -7.84 -6.72 19.15
CA ALA A 476 -6.74 -7.68 19.16
C ALA A 476 -6.08 -7.78 17.77
N GLY A 477 -4.75 -7.68 17.73
CA GLY A 477 -3.95 -7.80 16.53
C GLY A 477 -3.63 -9.25 16.17
N LYS A 478 -3.16 -9.46 14.94
CA LYS A 478 -2.63 -10.75 14.47
C LYS A 478 -1.58 -10.55 13.40
N SER A 479 -0.69 -11.53 13.26
CA SER A 479 0.36 -11.51 12.25
C SER A 479 -0.21 -11.33 10.84
N GLY A 480 0.47 -10.54 10.02
CA GLY A 480 0.10 -10.29 8.62
C GLY A 480 -0.94 -9.20 8.39
N LEU A 481 -1.49 -8.57 9.43
CA LEU A 481 -2.34 -7.37 9.25
C LEU A 481 -1.51 -6.24 8.65
N ILE A 482 -2.02 -5.59 7.60
CA ILE A 482 -1.42 -4.37 7.00
C ILE A 482 -2.26 -3.11 7.30
N SER A 483 -3.43 -3.30 7.90
CA SER A 483 -4.33 -2.27 8.40
C SER A 483 -5.14 -2.85 9.58
N PRO A 484 -5.75 -2.01 10.43
CA PRO A 484 -6.65 -2.50 11.47
C PRO A 484 -7.86 -3.24 10.88
N PRO A 485 -8.44 -4.21 11.62
CA PRO A 485 -9.67 -4.89 11.21
C PRO A 485 -10.90 -3.96 11.18
N ALA A 486 -11.96 -4.37 10.48
CA ALA A 486 -13.27 -3.71 10.53
C ALA A 486 -13.96 -3.92 11.89
N LYS A 487 -14.69 -2.90 12.39
CA LYS A 487 -15.42 -2.99 13.68
C LYS A 487 -16.61 -3.95 13.65
N SER A 488 -17.19 -4.17 12.47
CA SER A 488 -18.27 -5.14 12.26
C SER A 488 -18.22 -5.76 10.88
N SER A 489 -18.83 -6.94 10.73
CA SER A 489 -18.84 -7.67 9.46
C SER A 489 -19.56 -6.87 8.38
N GLY A 490 -18.82 -6.42 7.36
CA GLY A 490 -19.36 -5.63 6.25
C GLY A 490 -19.35 -4.11 6.44
N ALA A 491 -18.80 -3.59 7.55
CA ALA A 491 -18.60 -2.16 7.72
C ALA A 491 -17.31 -1.66 7.05
N THR A 492 -17.36 -0.43 6.51
CA THR A 492 -16.18 0.33 6.06
C THR A 492 -15.43 1.00 7.21
N ASP A 493 -16.01 0.99 8.42
CA ASP A 493 -15.39 1.55 9.62
C ASP A 493 -14.39 0.56 10.23
N LEU A 494 -13.12 0.95 10.21
CA LEU A 494 -12.01 0.20 10.79
C LEU A 494 -11.75 0.64 12.23
N TYR A 495 -11.20 -0.27 13.03
CA TYR A 495 -10.46 0.12 14.23
C TYR A 495 -9.31 1.09 13.87
N ASP A 496 -8.81 1.82 14.84
CA ASP A 496 -7.75 2.80 14.64
C ASP A 496 -6.36 2.21 14.89
N SER A 497 -6.28 1.22 15.79
CA SER A 497 -5.07 0.47 16.08
C SER A 497 -5.37 -0.96 16.51
N VAL A 498 -4.33 -1.77 16.69
CA VAL A 498 -4.45 -3.10 17.29
C VAL A 498 -3.52 -3.26 18.50
N THR A 499 -3.80 -4.24 19.34
CA THR A 499 -3.06 -4.52 20.57
C THR A 499 -2.85 -6.02 20.77
N ASP A 500 -1.93 -6.38 21.68
CA ASP A 500 -1.68 -7.77 22.11
C ASP A 500 -2.86 -8.35 22.92
N ASN A 501 -3.48 -7.53 23.76
CA ASN A 501 -4.59 -7.94 24.62
C ASN A 501 -5.58 -6.77 24.78
N GLN A 502 -6.81 -6.94 24.31
CA GLN A 502 -7.81 -5.87 24.29
C GLN A 502 -8.25 -5.45 25.70
N GLN A 503 -8.28 -6.37 26.66
CA GLN A 503 -8.67 -6.09 28.04
C GLN A 503 -7.56 -5.43 28.84
N ASN A 504 -6.32 -5.86 28.66
CA ASN A 504 -5.15 -5.32 29.36
C ASN A 504 -3.97 -5.15 28.38
N PRO A 505 -3.98 -4.10 27.57
CA PRO A 505 -3.00 -3.90 26.50
C PRO A 505 -1.62 -3.60 27.09
N THR A 506 -0.60 -4.33 26.62
CA THR A 506 0.81 -4.04 26.96
C THR A 506 1.55 -3.35 25.83
N MET A 507 0.99 -3.39 24.62
CA MET A 507 1.48 -2.66 23.45
C MET A 507 0.37 -2.29 22.48
N PHE A 508 0.67 -1.35 21.59
CA PHE A 508 -0.18 -0.93 20.49
C PHE A 508 0.58 -0.93 19.18
N VAL A 509 -0.12 -1.24 18.09
CA VAL A 509 0.40 -1.19 16.73
C VAL A 509 -0.49 -0.26 15.90
N ILE A 510 0.13 0.78 15.34
CA ILE A 510 -0.52 1.73 14.44
C ILE A 510 -0.06 1.48 12.99
N PHE A 511 -0.94 1.80 12.03
CA PHE A 511 -0.72 1.50 10.61
C PHE A 511 -0.64 2.75 9.72
N HIS A 512 -0.86 3.93 10.30
CA HIS A 512 -0.72 5.22 9.64
C HIS A 512 0.36 6.07 10.32
N ASP A 513 1.28 6.60 9.50
CA ASP A 513 2.47 7.34 9.94
C ASP A 513 2.15 8.62 10.74
N VAL A 514 0.95 9.21 10.53
CA VAL A 514 0.49 10.42 11.24
C VAL A 514 -0.19 10.15 12.59
N GLN A 515 -0.35 8.89 13.00
CA GLN A 515 -0.98 8.53 14.28
C GLN A 515 -0.05 8.67 15.48
N ALA A 516 1.23 9.01 15.31
CA ALA A 516 2.14 9.18 16.44
C ALA A 516 3.05 10.40 16.28
N TYR A 517 3.27 11.11 17.38
CA TYR A 517 4.20 12.22 17.49
C TYR A 517 5.34 11.86 18.46
N PRO A 518 6.62 11.88 18.02
CA PRO A 518 7.75 11.60 18.90
C PRO A 518 7.99 12.80 19.83
N GLU A 519 7.34 12.85 21.00
CA GLU A 519 7.35 14.06 21.83
C GLU A 519 8.68 14.28 22.56
N TYR A 520 9.22 13.23 23.17
CA TYR A 520 10.49 13.29 23.90
C TYR A 520 11.40 12.13 23.50
N LEU A 521 12.68 12.42 23.32
CA LEU A 521 13.76 11.45 23.20
C LEU A 521 14.51 11.37 24.54
N VAL A 522 14.47 10.19 25.17
CA VAL A 522 15.23 9.90 26.39
C VAL A 522 16.49 9.14 26.02
N ILE A 523 17.65 9.67 26.43
CA ILE A 523 18.95 9.04 26.26
C ILE A 523 19.44 8.59 27.64
N PHE A 524 19.72 7.30 27.78
CA PHE A 524 20.00 6.65 29.08
C PHE A 524 21.03 5.54 28.95
N GLN A 525 21.55 5.05 30.08
CA GLN A 525 22.46 3.91 30.15
C GLN A 525 22.15 3.00 31.34
#